data_AF-A0A963BTD5-F1
#
_entry.id   AF-A0A963BTD5-F1
#
_cell.length_a   1.000
_cell.length_b   1.000
_cell.length_c   1.000
_cell.angle_alpha   90.00
_cell.angle_beta   90.00
_cell.angle_gamma   90.00
#
_symmetry.space_group_name_H-M   'P 1'
#
loop_
_entity.id
_entity.type
_entity.pdbx_description
1 polymer ?
#
loop_
_entity_poly.entity_id
_entity_poly.type
_entity_poly.pdbx_seq_one_letter_code
_entity_poly.pdbx_strand_id
1 'polypeptide(L)'
;MRAILCIILALAWLPAQAQSDPREAGLAALGELGVANGTALACRQSDNAGRIKRLVIALAPRTRAWGERFEQATNDGFLAQHQGGATCPDAATVAADVDRLEARLRALLGAS
;
A
#
# COMPACT_ATOMS: atom_id res chain seq x y z
N MET A 1 15.65 2.31 -48.69
CA MET A 1 14.32 2.78 -48.25
C MET A 1 13.44 1.69 -47.64
N ARG A 2 13.29 0.50 -48.25
CA ARG A 2 12.47 -0.61 -47.68
C ARG A 2 12.92 -1.10 -46.29
N ALA A 3 14.23 -1.23 -46.05
CA ALA A 3 14.75 -1.67 -44.75
C ALA A 3 14.54 -0.63 -43.62
N ILE A 4 14.54 0.66 -43.95
CA ILE A 4 14.31 1.75 -42.99
C ILE A 4 12.84 1.76 -42.55
N LEU A 5 11.92 1.46 -43.46
CA LEU A 5 10.48 1.36 -43.16
C LEU A 5 10.17 0.21 -42.18
N CYS A 6 10.87 -0.92 -42.29
CA CYS A 6 10.70 -2.06 -41.38
C CYS A 6 11.21 -1.78 -39.95
N ILE A 7 12.26 -0.97 -39.80
CA ILE A 7 12.81 -0.62 -38.47
C ILE A 7 11.87 0.34 -37.73
N ILE A 8 11.23 1.27 -38.43
CA ILE A 8 10.29 2.23 -37.84
C ILE A 8 9.01 1.52 -37.35
N LEU A 9 8.54 0.49 -38.07
CA LEU A 9 7.38 -0.32 -37.66
C LEU A 9 7.62 -1.16 -36.41
N ALA A 10 8.85 -1.64 -36.17
CA ALA A 10 9.18 -2.45 -35.01
C ALA A 10 9.26 -1.65 -33.69
N LEU A 11 9.57 -0.35 -33.75
CA LEU A 11 9.67 0.53 -32.58
C LEU A 11 8.30 0.98 -32.03
N ALA A 12 7.22 0.85 -32.82
CA ALA A 12 5.87 1.26 -32.41
C ALA A 12 5.19 0.28 -31.44
N TRP A 13 5.82 -0.86 -31.14
CA TRP A 13 5.29 -1.89 -30.24
C TRP A 13 6.04 -2.02 -28.93
N LEU A 14 6.92 -1.07 -28.57
CA LEU A 14 7.41 -1.03 -27.20
C LEU A 14 6.23 -0.65 -26.30
N PRO A 15 5.76 -1.53 -25.39
CA PRO A 15 4.78 -1.14 -24.41
C PRO A 15 5.41 -0.02 -23.58
N ALA A 16 4.79 1.16 -23.59
CA ALA A 16 5.15 2.21 -22.65
C ALA A 16 4.95 1.62 -21.24
N GLN A 17 6.03 1.33 -20.54
CA GLN A 17 5.95 1.00 -19.13
C GLN A 17 5.47 2.27 -18.43
N ALA A 18 4.18 2.32 -18.11
CA ALA A 18 3.63 3.37 -17.28
C ALA A 18 4.34 3.31 -15.93
N GLN A 19 5.31 4.20 -15.73
CA GLN A 19 5.90 4.43 -14.42
C GLN A 19 4.77 5.04 -13.58
N SER A 20 4.22 4.26 -12.65
CA SER A 20 3.23 4.75 -11.70
C SER A 20 3.81 5.97 -10.98
N ASP A 21 3.04 7.05 -10.90
CA ASP A 21 3.41 8.22 -10.09
C ASP A 21 3.78 7.73 -8.68
N PRO A 22 4.99 8.03 -8.16
CA PRO A 22 5.41 7.66 -6.81
C PRO A 22 4.37 8.04 -5.75
N ARG A 23 3.62 9.12 -5.95
CA ARG A 23 2.52 9.54 -5.08
C ARG A 23 1.35 8.55 -5.10
N GLU A 24 0.91 8.12 -6.27
CA GLU A 24 -0.16 7.13 -6.42
C GLU A 24 0.25 5.78 -5.85
N ALA A 25 1.48 5.34 -6.14
CA ALA A 25 2.05 4.13 -5.57
C ALA A 25 2.13 4.21 -4.03
N GLY A 26 2.47 5.38 -3.49
CA GLY A 26 2.48 5.64 -2.05
C GLY A 26 1.11 5.61 -1.40
N LEU A 27 0.08 6.21 -2.04
CA LEU A 27 -1.31 6.14 -1.59
C LEU A 27 -1.86 4.70 -1.63
N ALA A 28 -1.46 3.90 -2.63
CA ALA A 28 -1.81 2.49 -2.70
C ALA A 28 -1.18 1.71 -1.54
N ALA A 29 0.12 1.87 -1.30
CA ALA A 29 0.83 1.23 -0.18
C ALA A 29 0.29 1.65 1.19
N LEU A 30 -0.08 2.93 1.36
CA LEU A 30 -0.73 3.42 2.58
C LEU A 30 -2.10 2.77 2.78
N GLY A 31 -2.83 2.56 1.69
CA GLY A 31 -4.09 1.83 1.69
C GLY A 31 -3.93 0.38 2.16
N GLU A 32 -2.94 -0.34 1.66
CA GLU A 32 -2.62 -1.70 2.11
C GLU A 32 -2.29 -1.71 3.61
N LEU A 33 -1.53 -0.71 4.09
CA LEU A 33 -1.23 -0.53 5.51
C LEU A 33 -2.50 -0.22 6.34
N GLY A 34 -3.44 0.54 5.78
CA GLY A 34 -4.77 0.77 6.37
C GLY A 34 -5.56 -0.52 6.52
N VAL A 35 -5.63 -1.36 5.48
CA VAL A 35 -6.32 -2.66 5.54
C VAL A 35 -5.71 -3.53 6.64
N ALA A 36 -4.37 -3.62 6.71
CA ALA A 36 -3.68 -4.36 7.77
C ALA A 36 -4.04 -3.84 9.18
N ASN A 37 -4.19 -2.53 9.35
CA ASN A 37 -4.63 -1.93 10.61
C ASN A 37 -6.07 -2.31 10.96
N GLY A 38 -6.98 -2.29 9.97
CA GLY A 38 -8.36 -2.74 10.13
C GLY A 38 -8.44 -4.20 10.60
N THR A 39 -7.70 -5.09 9.94
CA THR A 39 -7.57 -6.50 10.33
C THR A 39 -7.01 -6.65 11.74
N ALA A 40 -5.92 -5.95 12.08
CA ALA A 40 -5.32 -6.00 13.41
C ALA A 40 -6.30 -5.57 14.51
N LEU A 41 -7.09 -4.52 14.26
CA LEU A 41 -8.13 -4.04 15.18
C LEU A 41 -9.25 -5.07 15.36
N ALA A 42 -9.78 -5.61 14.26
CA ALA A 42 -10.82 -6.65 14.32
C ALA A 42 -10.35 -7.90 15.09
N CYS A 43 -9.05 -8.20 15.00
CA CYS A 43 -8.41 -9.31 15.69
C CYS A 43 -7.83 -8.98 17.07
N ARG A 44 -8.11 -7.79 17.61
CA ARG A 44 -7.63 -7.31 18.92
C ARG A 44 -6.10 -7.36 19.11
N GLN A 45 -5.35 -7.19 18.03
CA GLN A 45 -3.89 -7.09 18.05
C GLN A 45 -3.46 -5.63 18.27
N SER A 46 -3.61 -5.15 19.51
CA SER A 46 -3.34 -3.74 19.87
C SER A 46 -1.92 -3.29 19.55
N ASP A 47 -0.92 -4.17 19.68
CA ASP A 47 0.48 -3.82 19.45
C ASP A 47 0.76 -3.56 17.97
N ASN A 48 0.22 -4.42 17.09
CA ASN A 48 0.31 -4.23 15.64
C ASN A 48 -0.47 -2.99 15.19
N ALA A 49 -1.70 -2.79 15.66
CA ALA A 49 -2.48 -1.58 15.34
C ALA A 49 -1.76 -0.30 15.82
N GLY A 50 -1.18 -0.32 17.02
CA GLY A 50 -0.40 0.79 17.56
C GLY A 50 0.87 1.07 16.74
N ARG A 51 1.57 0.02 16.30
CA ARG A 51 2.74 0.15 15.42
C ARG A 51 2.37 0.77 14.08
N ILE A 52 1.31 0.27 13.43
CA ILE A 52 0.87 0.79 12.13
C ILE A 52 0.55 2.29 12.23
N LYS A 53 -0.19 2.73 13.27
CA LYS A 53 -0.48 4.16 13.48
C LYS A 53 0.79 5.00 13.60
N ARG A 54 1.82 4.52 14.31
CA ARG A 54 3.12 5.22 14.41
C ARG A 54 3.80 5.34 13.05
N LEU A 55 3.73 4.31 12.21
CA LEU A 55 4.29 4.35 10.85
C LEU A 55 3.57 5.38 9.98
N VAL A 56 2.24 5.44 10.03
CA VAL A 56 1.47 6.45 9.29
C VAL A 56 1.85 7.86 9.74
N ILE A 57 1.96 8.10 11.05
CA ILE A 57 2.39 9.40 11.58
C ILE A 57 3.80 9.78 11.12
N ALA A 58 4.69 8.79 11.00
CA ALA A 58 6.09 9.01 10.64
C ALA A 58 6.32 9.16 9.13
N LEU A 59 5.56 8.45 8.29
CA LEU A 59 5.87 8.30 6.86
C LEU A 59 4.84 8.95 5.92
N ALA A 60 3.58 9.07 6.33
CA ALA A 60 2.56 9.60 5.44
C ALA A 60 2.60 11.13 5.38
N PRO A 61 2.59 11.74 4.17
CA PRO A 61 2.35 13.17 4.01
C PRO A 61 1.12 13.66 4.77
N ARG A 62 1.28 14.78 5.51
CA ARG A 62 0.24 15.39 6.34
C ARG A 62 -0.79 16.16 5.50
N THR A 63 -1.52 15.44 4.67
CA THR A 63 -2.58 16.00 3.82
C THR A 63 -3.86 15.18 3.98
N ARG A 64 -5.00 15.83 3.73
CA ARG A 64 -6.32 15.20 3.84
C ARG A 64 -6.44 13.90 3.04
N ALA A 65 -5.99 13.91 1.79
CA ALA A 65 -6.10 12.74 0.91
C ALA A 65 -5.40 11.48 1.47
N TRP A 66 -4.26 11.66 2.16
CA TRP A 66 -3.53 10.55 2.76
C TRP A 66 -4.22 10.06 4.05
N GLY A 67 -4.71 10.97 4.87
CA GLY A 67 -5.50 10.62 6.06
C GLY A 67 -6.77 9.85 5.68
N GLU A 68 -7.56 10.38 4.75
CA GLU A 68 -8.79 9.73 4.27
C GLU A 68 -8.50 8.35 3.67
N ARG A 69 -7.42 8.22 2.88
CA ARG A 69 -7.04 6.92 2.29
C ARG A 69 -6.77 5.86 3.37
N PHE A 70 -6.03 6.22 4.42
CA PHE A 70 -5.71 5.31 5.53
C PHE A 70 -6.94 4.96 6.37
N GLU A 71 -7.78 5.94 6.68
CA GLU A 71 -9.01 5.75 7.47
C GLU A 71 -10.02 4.87 6.73
N GLN A 72 -10.28 5.15 5.45
CA GLN A 72 -11.18 4.35 4.62
C GLN A 72 -10.70 2.89 4.53
N ALA A 73 -9.42 2.67 4.20
CA ALA A 73 -8.85 1.32 4.17
C ALA A 73 -8.90 0.60 5.53
N THR A 74 -8.70 1.33 6.63
CA THR A 74 -8.82 0.75 7.98
C THR A 74 -10.23 0.25 8.22
N ASN A 75 -11.24 1.06 7.87
CA ASN A 75 -12.63 0.66 8.01
C ASN A 75 -12.95 -0.56 7.13
N ASP A 76 -12.50 -0.55 5.87
CA ASP A 76 -12.74 -1.65 4.94
C ASP A 76 -12.09 -2.96 5.44
N GLY A 77 -10.84 -2.92 5.89
CA GLY A 77 -10.15 -4.09 6.45
C GLY A 77 -10.81 -4.61 7.72
N PHE A 78 -11.28 -3.72 8.60
CA PHE A 78 -12.01 -4.10 9.80
C PHE A 78 -13.32 -4.81 9.46
N LEU A 79 -14.13 -4.22 8.57
CA LEU A 79 -15.41 -4.81 8.14
C LEU A 79 -15.21 -6.13 7.42
N ALA A 80 -14.23 -6.22 6.51
CA ALA A 80 -13.93 -7.46 5.80
C ALA A 80 -13.52 -8.60 6.75
N GLN A 81 -12.66 -8.30 7.74
CA GLN A 81 -12.25 -9.29 8.73
C GLN A 81 -13.41 -9.70 9.66
N HIS A 82 -14.26 -8.75 10.06
CA HIS A 82 -15.37 -9.01 10.96
C HIS A 82 -16.54 -9.75 10.29
N GLN A 83 -16.91 -9.36 9.07
CA GLN A 83 -18.04 -9.93 8.34
C GLN A 83 -17.67 -11.23 7.61
N GLY A 84 -16.42 -11.36 7.15
CA GLY A 84 -15.97 -12.54 6.42
C GLY A 84 -15.83 -13.80 7.26
N GLY A 85 -15.90 -13.69 8.60
CA GLY A 85 -15.71 -14.82 9.51
C GLY A 85 -14.34 -15.49 9.39
N ALA A 86 -13.37 -14.80 8.77
CA ALA A 86 -12.04 -15.35 8.54
C ALA A 86 -11.34 -15.54 9.88
N THR A 87 -10.54 -16.62 9.99
CA THR A 87 -9.69 -16.80 11.16
C THR A 87 -8.72 -15.64 11.24
N CYS A 88 -8.56 -15.06 12.43
CA CYS A 88 -7.61 -13.99 12.64
C CYS A 88 -6.19 -14.49 12.32
N PRO A 89 -5.42 -13.76 11.48
CA PRO A 89 -4.01 -14.08 11.28
C PRO A 89 -3.29 -13.98 12.63
N ASP A 90 -2.24 -14.77 12.83
CA ASP A 90 -1.41 -14.63 14.02
C ASP A 90 -0.66 -13.29 14.01
N ALA A 91 -0.20 -12.85 15.19
CA ALA A 91 0.42 -11.54 15.34
C ALA A 91 1.76 -11.41 14.58
N ALA A 92 2.49 -12.50 14.38
CA ALA A 92 3.77 -12.47 13.67
C ALA A 92 3.55 -12.33 12.16
N THR A 93 2.53 -12.98 11.61
CA THR A 93 2.10 -12.80 10.22
C THR A 93 1.75 -11.34 9.94
N VAL A 94 0.93 -10.72 10.80
CA VAL A 94 0.59 -9.29 10.66
C VAL A 94 1.83 -8.42 10.80
N ALA A 95 2.73 -8.71 11.74
CA ALA A 95 3.96 -7.94 11.91
C ALA A 95 4.87 -7.99 10.67
N ALA A 96 5.02 -9.17 10.05
CA ALA A 96 5.81 -9.33 8.83
C ALA A 96 5.20 -8.59 7.63
N ASP A 97 3.87 -8.57 7.51
CA ASP A 97 3.18 -7.76 6.51
C ASP A 97 3.42 -6.26 6.72
N VAL A 98 3.38 -5.80 7.99
CA VAL A 98 3.68 -4.41 8.34
C VAL A 98 5.15 -4.07 8.04
N ASP A 99 6.10 -4.96 8.27
CA ASP A 99 7.52 -4.75 7.93
C ASP A 99 7.71 -4.54 6.43
N ARG A 100 7.08 -5.40 5.61
CA ARG A 100 7.13 -5.29 4.15
C ARG A 100 6.53 -3.95 3.68
N LEU A 101 5.38 -3.56 4.24
CA LEU A 101 4.70 -2.33 3.88
C LEU A 101 5.47 -1.08 4.34
N GLU A 102 6.10 -1.12 5.52
CA GLU A 102 7.00 -0.08 6.00
C GLU A 102 8.16 0.13 5.02
N ALA A 103 8.85 -0.95 4.65
CA ALA A 103 9.97 -0.87 3.72
C ALA A 103 9.54 -0.27 2.37
N ARG A 104 8.38 -0.69 1.85
CA ARG A 104 7.81 -0.16 0.61
C ARG A 104 7.46 1.32 0.72
N LEU A 105 6.81 1.75 1.80
CA LEU A 105 6.47 3.15 2.04
C LEU A 105 7.73 4.01 2.16
N ARG A 106 8.76 3.55 2.87
CA ARG A 106 10.05 4.24 2.96
C ARG A 106 10.73 4.37 1.59
N ALA A 107 10.63 3.37 0.73
CA ALA A 107 11.19 3.45 -0.62
C ALA A 107 10.45 4.45 -1.51
N LEU A 108 9.12 4.52 -1.39
CA LEU A 108 8.27 5.39 -2.21
C LEU A 108 8.26 6.85 -1.73
N LEU A 109 8.41 7.07 -0.42
CA LEU A 109 8.22 8.36 0.23
C LEU A 109 9.49 8.89 0.89
N GLY A 110 10.60 8.17 0.75
CA GLY A 110 11.96 8.44 1.26
C GLY A 110 12.12 9.65 2.17
N ALA A 111 12.45 9.37 3.45
CA ALA A 111 12.75 10.31 4.55
C ALA A 111 12.50 11.79 4.24
N SER A 112 11.28 12.25 4.51
CA SER A 112 10.99 13.68 4.68
C SER A 112 11.86 14.29 5.78
#